data_AF-A0A6G3WNL4-F1
#
_entry.id   AF-A0A6G3WNL4-F1
#
_cell.length_a   1.000
_cell.length_b   1.000
_cell.length_c   1.000
_cell.angle_alpha   90.00
_cell.angle_beta   90.00
_cell.angle_gamma   90.00
#
_symmetry.space_group_name_H-M   'P 1'
#
loop_
_entity.id
_entity.type
_entity.pdbx_description
1 polymer ?
#
loop_
_entity_poly.entity_id
_entity_poly.type
_entity_poly.pdbx_seq_one_letter_code
_entity_poly.pdbx_strand_id
1 'polypeptide(L)'
;HYDAQLFWDPYATPSMNHGVTTVAGGNCGFTLAPLHPDRPEDADYTRRMMSRVEGMALAALEEGVDWTWSTFREYLDALEGRIAVNAGFMVGHCALRRYVMGADAVGGQPTPAQLDAMLALFHDAMDAGAWGLSTTQSSTHSDGDGEPVASRHARPEELLALSRAVGEHEGTQLEAIVGGCLDQFSDEEIDLFVDMTAA
;
A
#
# COMPACT_ATOMS: atom_id res chain seq x y z
N HIS A 1 0.00 10.02 -5.54
CA HIS A 1 1.00 9.06 -5.05
C HIS A 1 2.38 9.70 -5.07
N TYR A 2 2.83 10.24 -3.94
CA TYR A 2 4.16 10.85 -3.77
C TYR A 2 5.21 9.87 -3.22
N ASP A 3 4.75 8.66 -2.89
CA ASP A 3 5.48 7.55 -2.31
C ASP A 3 6.79 7.27 -3.03
N ALA A 4 6.74 7.27 -4.37
CA ALA A 4 7.91 7.12 -5.22
C ALA A 4 8.52 8.48 -5.57
N GLN A 5 7.69 9.48 -5.89
CA GLN A 5 8.16 10.75 -6.45
C GLN A 5 9.14 11.50 -5.55
N LEU A 6 8.97 11.40 -4.23
CA LEU A 6 9.84 12.09 -3.28
C LEU A 6 11.31 11.67 -3.36
N PHE A 7 11.63 10.51 -3.95
CA PHE A 7 13.01 10.06 -4.12
C PHE A 7 13.75 10.76 -5.27
N TRP A 8 13.06 11.14 -6.36
CA TRP A 8 13.67 11.87 -7.47
C TRP A 8 13.31 13.36 -7.51
N ASP A 9 12.22 13.76 -6.84
CA ASP A 9 11.79 15.14 -6.65
C ASP A 9 11.43 15.39 -5.18
N PRO A 10 12.44 15.72 -4.35
CA PRO A 10 12.25 15.92 -2.92
C PRO A 10 11.42 17.15 -2.56
N TYR A 11 11.09 17.99 -3.55
CA TYR A 11 10.24 19.17 -3.39
C TYR A 11 8.76 18.90 -3.64
N ALA A 12 8.37 17.66 -3.93
CA ALA A 12 6.97 17.30 -4.23
C ALA A 12 6.32 18.25 -5.26
N THR A 13 7.03 18.58 -6.34
CA THR A 13 6.52 19.51 -7.35
C THR A 13 5.42 18.84 -8.20
N PRO A 14 4.39 19.60 -8.61
CA PRO A 14 4.18 21.03 -8.39
C PRO A 14 3.42 21.33 -7.08
N SER A 15 3.10 20.35 -6.23
CA SER A 15 2.24 20.58 -5.05
C SER A 15 2.82 21.60 -4.08
N MET A 16 4.13 21.58 -3.83
CA MET A 16 4.76 22.60 -2.99
C MET A 16 4.60 24.02 -3.54
N ASN A 17 4.60 24.20 -4.88
CA ASN A 17 4.35 25.51 -5.50
C ASN A 17 2.92 26.03 -5.25
N HIS A 18 2.01 25.14 -4.84
CA HIS A 18 0.63 25.48 -4.46
C HIS A 18 0.44 25.57 -2.94
N GLY A 19 1.52 25.64 -2.16
CA GLY A 19 1.47 25.78 -0.71
C GLY A 19 1.23 24.47 0.04
N VAL A 20 1.33 23.32 -0.62
CA VAL A 20 1.28 22.02 0.06
C VAL A 20 2.52 21.85 0.93
N THR A 21 2.30 21.61 2.21
CA THR A 21 3.35 21.43 3.23
C THR A 21 3.42 20.01 3.78
N THR A 22 2.38 19.20 3.56
CA THR A 22 2.28 17.82 4.05
C THR A 22 1.69 16.92 2.98
N VAL A 23 2.28 15.75 2.83
CA VAL A 23 1.84 14.65 1.98
C VAL A 23 1.31 13.52 2.86
N ALA A 24 0.07 13.09 2.61
CA ALA A 24 -0.49 11.85 3.12
C ALA A 24 -0.52 10.82 1.97
N GLY A 25 0.42 9.87 2.01
CA GLY A 25 0.62 8.84 0.99
C GLY A 25 0.23 7.44 1.47
N GLY A 26 0.59 6.46 0.65
CA GLY A 26 0.31 5.04 0.87
C GLY A 26 -1.13 4.65 0.56
N ASN A 27 -1.75 5.32 -0.42
CA ASN A 27 -3.17 5.17 -0.70
C ASN A 27 -3.48 3.95 -1.60
N CYS A 28 -4.76 3.65 -1.82
CA CYS A 28 -5.26 2.69 -2.82
C CYS A 28 -4.83 1.22 -2.67
N GLY A 29 -4.15 0.84 -1.57
CA GLY A 29 -3.51 -0.46 -1.40
C GLY A 29 -2.11 -0.56 -1.97
N PHE A 30 -1.53 0.57 -2.38
CA PHE A 30 -0.35 0.70 -3.22
C PHE A 30 0.77 1.41 -2.49
N THR A 31 1.79 0.65 -2.10
CA THR A 31 2.96 1.18 -1.38
C THR A 31 4.23 0.54 -1.89
N LEU A 32 5.35 1.22 -1.62
CA LEU A 32 6.69 0.77 -2.01
C LEU A 32 7.34 -0.13 -0.95
N ALA A 33 6.76 -0.25 0.24
CA ALA A 33 7.30 -0.99 1.37
C ALA A 33 6.18 -1.73 2.13
N PRO A 34 6.47 -2.87 2.78
CA PRO A 34 7.78 -3.53 2.83
C PRO A 34 8.10 -4.33 1.55
N LEU A 35 9.38 -4.68 1.34
CA LEU A 35 9.84 -5.56 0.25
C LEU A 35 10.60 -6.75 0.84
N HIS A 36 10.39 -7.95 0.29
CA HIS A 36 11.00 -9.14 0.88
C HIS A 36 12.51 -9.20 0.57
N PRO A 37 13.40 -9.32 1.59
CA PRO A 37 14.85 -9.24 1.39
C PRO A 37 15.39 -10.37 0.50
N ASP A 38 14.82 -11.58 0.61
CA ASP A 38 15.25 -12.74 -0.18
C ASP A 38 14.53 -12.87 -1.54
N ARG A 39 13.68 -11.91 -1.92
CA ARG A 39 12.95 -11.90 -3.20
C ARG A 39 13.02 -10.54 -3.88
N PRO A 40 14.21 -10.13 -4.36
CA PRO A 40 14.39 -8.82 -5.01
C PRO A 40 13.50 -8.64 -6.25
N GLU A 41 13.05 -9.72 -6.89
CA GLU A 41 12.08 -9.69 -7.98
C GLU A 41 10.71 -9.10 -7.58
N ASP A 42 10.35 -9.13 -6.29
CA ASP A 42 9.12 -8.50 -5.78
C ASP A 42 9.15 -6.97 -5.90
N ALA A 43 10.35 -6.36 -5.92
CA ALA A 43 10.50 -4.95 -6.21
C ALA A 43 10.18 -4.62 -7.69
N ASP A 44 10.56 -5.50 -8.63
CA ASP A 44 10.20 -5.35 -10.06
C ASP A 44 8.69 -5.48 -10.28
N TYR A 45 8.04 -6.40 -9.57
CA TYR A 45 6.59 -6.47 -9.56
C TYR A 45 5.96 -5.16 -9.06
N THR A 46 6.42 -4.66 -7.90
CA THR A 46 5.87 -3.44 -7.27
C THR A 46 6.03 -2.21 -8.16
N ARG A 47 7.21 -2.01 -8.79
CA ARG A 47 7.44 -0.85 -9.68
C ARG A 47 6.58 -0.93 -10.96
N ARG A 48 6.40 -2.11 -11.55
CA ARG A 48 5.52 -2.26 -12.73
C ARG A 48 4.05 -2.07 -12.37
N MET A 49 3.63 -2.56 -11.21
CA MET A 49 2.29 -2.33 -10.67
C MET A 49 2.06 -0.83 -10.46
N MET A 50 3.00 -0.09 -9.86
CA MET A 50 2.93 1.39 -9.74
C MET A 50 2.87 2.10 -11.08
N SER A 51 3.67 1.69 -12.05
CA SER A 51 3.60 2.26 -13.40
C SER A 51 2.21 2.08 -14.02
N ARG A 52 1.58 0.92 -13.79
CA ARG A 52 0.26 0.63 -14.33
C ARG A 52 -0.87 1.37 -13.63
N VAL A 53 -0.96 1.30 -12.30
CA VAL A 53 -2.10 1.81 -11.54
C VAL A 53 -2.04 3.33 -11.35
N GLU A 54 -0.84 3.89 -11.20
CA GLU A 54 -0.64 5.33 -10.99
C GLU A 54 -0.21 6.09 -12.25
N GLY A 55 -0.04 5.39 -13.37
CA GLY A 55 0.43 5.99 -14.62
C GLY A 55 1.82 6.61 -14.53
N MET A 56 2.62 6.21 -13.53
CA MET A 56 4.00 6.66 -13.39
C MET A 56 4.84 6.10 -14.53
N ALA A 57 5.75 6.91 -15.08
CA ALA A 57 6.68 6.44 -16.09
C ALA A 57 7.60 5.37 -15.47
N LEU A 58 7.66 4.17 -16.06
CA LEU A 58 8.48 3.07 -15.54
C LEU A 58 9.94 3.49 -15.39
N ALA A 59 10.52 4.18 -16.38
CA ALA A 59 11.89 4.69 -16.31
C ALA A 59 12.14 5.59 -15.08
N ALA A 60 11.16 6.41 -14.68
CA ALA A 60 11.30 7.25 -13.48
C ALA A 60 11.34 6.40 -12.20
N LEU A 61 10.58 5.30 -12.15
CA LEU A 61 10.62 4.36 -11.02
C LEU A 61 11.91 3.53 -11.00
N GLU A 62 12.48 3.20 -12.16
CA GLU A 62 13.72 2.43 -12.27
C GLU A 62 14.96 3.26 -11.95
N GLU A 63 14.98 4.54 -12.34
CA GLU A 63 16.13 5.43 -12.16
C GLU A 63 16.03 6.29 -10.88
N GLY A 64 14.80 6.56 -10.42
CA GLY A 64 14.53 7.54 -9.37
C GLY A 64 14.28 6.96 -7.98
N VAL A 65 14.25 5.63 -7.84
CA VAL A 65 13.95 4.95 -6.59
C VAL A 65 14.97 3.82 -6.39
N ASP A 66 15.56 3.72 -5.19
CA ASP A 66 16.64 2.75 -4.92
C ASP A 66 16.13 1.32 -4.70
N TRP A 67 14.88 1.15 -4.23
CA TRP A 67 14.26 -0.17 -3.94
C TRP A 67 15.09 -1.07 -2.99
N THR A 68 15.82 -0.48 -2.05
CA THR A 68 16.78 -1.18 -1.17
C THR A 68 16.26 -1.49 0.23
N TRP A 69 15.09 -1.00 0.62
CA TRP A 69 14.50 -1.26 1.93
C TRP A 69 13.79 -2.61 1.95
N SER A 70 13.83 -3.26 3.11
CA SER A 70 13.06 -4.48 3.39
C SER A 70 11.93 -4.23 4.40
N THR A 71 12.09 -3.22 5.26
CA THR A 71 11.10 -2.83 6.27
C THR A 71 10.47 -1.47 5.98
N PHE A 72 9.32 -1.20 6.58
CA PHE A 72 8.68 0.12 6.49
C PHE A 72 9.55 1.23 7.12
N ARG A 73 10.25 0.90 8.22
CA ARG A 73 11.19 1.83 8.87
C ARG A 73 12.32 2.25 7.92
N GLU A 74 12.94 1.30 7.24
CA GLU A 74 14.01 1.62 6.27
C GLU A 74 13.51 2.49 5.11
N TYR A 75 12.27 2.29 4.67
CA TYR A 75 11.63 3.16 3.68
C TYR A 75 11.46 4.60 4.19
N LEU A 76 10.98 4.79 5.43
CA LEU A 76 10.88 6.12 6.04
C LEU A 76 12.25 6.76 6.25
N ASP A 77 13.23 6.00 6.75
CA ASP A 77 14.61 6.45 6.95
C ASP A 77 15.27 6.89 5.63
N ALA A 78 14.86 6.31 4.50
CA ALA A 78 15.34 6.70 3.18
C ALA A 78 14.83 8.08 2.73
N LEU A 79 13.77 8.62 3.34
CA LEU A 79 13.23 9.96 3.11
C LEU A 79 13.68 10.98 4.17
N GLU A 80 14.04 10.52 5.36
CA GLU A 80 14.37 11.35 6.52
C GLU A 80 15.49 12.36 6.21
N GLY A 81 15.20 13.64 6.45
CA GLY A 81 16.12 14.76 6.19
C GLY A 81 16.41 15.04 4.71
N ARG A 82 15.71 14.39 3.77
CA ARG A 82 15.94 14.54 2.32
C ARG A 82 14.80 15.24 1.59
N ILE A 83 13.59 15.24 2.16
CA ILE A 83 12.40 15.85 1.57
C ILE A 83 12.09 17.23 2.16
N ALA A 84 11.46 18.09 1.37
CA ALA A 84 11.13 19.47 1.75
C ALA A 84 9.66 19.68 2.19
N VAL A 85 8.86 18.61 2.23
CA VAL A 85 7.50 18.57 2.81
C VAL A 85 7.46 17.57 3.96
N ASN A 86 6.49 17.70 4.86
CA ASN A 86 6.16 16.59 5.76
C ASN A 86 5.57 15.43 4.93
N ALA A 87 5.85 14.20 5.29
CA ALA A 87 5.25 13.04 4.64
C ALA A 87 4.90 11.95 5.65
N GLY A 88 3.72 11.36 5.50
CA GLY A 88 3.28 10.18 6.23
C GLY A 88 2.63 9.19 5.27
N PHE A 89 2.86 7.90 5.48
CA PHE A 89 2.38 6.84 4.57
C PHE A 89 1.59 5.78 5.31
N MET A 90 0.47 5.34 4.74
CA MET A 90 -0.19 4.10 5.15
C MET A 90 0.59 2.90 4.63
N VAL A 91 0.28 1.72 5.15
CA VAL A 91 0.75 0.44 4.62
C VAL A 91 -0.24 -0.05 3.56
N GLY A 92 0.26 -0.41 2.39
CA GLY A 92 -0.57 -0.88 1.29
C GLY A 92 -0.76 -2.39 1.36
N HIS A 93 -2.02 -2.83 1.31
CA HIS A 93 -2.37 -4.23 1.38
C HIS A 93 -1.71 -5.10 0.29
N CYS A 94 -1.48 -4.56 -0.93
CA CYS A 94 -0.77 -5.30 -1.97
C CYS A 94 0.67 -5.63 -1.58
N ALA A 95 1.36 -4.71 -0.88
CA ALA A 95 2.73 -4.92 -0.42
C ALA A 95 2.78 -6.01 0.67
N LEU A 96 1.85 -6.00 1.63
CA LEU A 96 1.73 -7.05 2.65
C LEU A 96 1.53 -8.44 2.03
N ARG A 97 0.55 -8.57 1.12
CA ARG A 97 0.29 -9.84 0.43
C ARG A 97 1.49 -10.29 -0.38
N ARG A 98 2.11 -9.40 -1.16
CA ARG A 98 3.30 -9.75 -1.96
C ARG A 98 4.48 -10.16 -1.08
N TYR A 99 4.71 -9.46 0.03
CA TYR A 99 5.79 -9.78 0.96
C TYR A 99 5.61 -11.17 1.58
N VAL A 100 4.39 -11.58 1.91
CA VAL A 100 4.19 -12.87 2.59
C VAL A 100 3.96 -14.03 1.63
N MET A 101 3.23 -13.79 0.55
CA MET A 101 2.79 -14.83 -0.38
C MET A 101 3.63 -14.91 -1.66
N GLY A 102 4.48 -13.92 -1.94
CA GLY A 102 5.22 -13.85 -3.19
C GLY A 102 4.28 -13.82 -4.41
N ALA A 103 4.58 -14.61 -5.43
CA ALA A 103 3.76 -14.70 -6.65
C ALA A 103 2.32 -15.18 -6.40
N ASP A 104 2.11 -16.01 -5.38
CA ASP A 104 0.78 -16.54 -5.05
C ASP A 104 -0.17 -15.45 -4.50
N ALA A 105 0.33 -14.24 -4.22
CA ALA A 105 -0.48 -13.10 -3.82
C ALA A 105 -1.57 -12.74 -4.85
N VAL A 106 -1.27 -12.97 -6.14
CA VAL A 106 -2.19 -12.80 -7.27
C VAL A 106 -2.95 -14.11 -7.49
N GLY A 107 -4.27 -14.08 -7.40
CA GLY A 107 -5.15 -15.25 -7.50
C GLY A 107 -5.26 -16.13 -6.24
N GLY A 108 -4.24 -16.14 -5.37
CA GLY A 108 -4.21 -17.01 -4.19
C GLY A 108 -4.93 -16.48 -2.95
N GLN A 109 -4.97 -17.31 -1.91
CA GLN A 109 -5.50 -16.98 -0.58
C GLN A 109 -4.42 -17.27 0.46
N PRO A 110 -4.22 -16.40 1.46
CA PRO A 110 -3.25 -16.68 2.50
C PRO A 110 -3.68 -17.91 3.30
N THR A 111 -2.71 -18.76 3.64
CA THR A 111 -2.87 -19.72 4.73
C THR A 111 -3.01 -18.96 6.07
N PRO A 112 -3.54 -19.59 7.14
CA PRO A 112 -3.60 -18.94 8.46
C PRO A 112 -2.25 -18.38 8.92
N ALA A 113 -1.17 -19.13 8.74
CA ALA A 113 0.18 -18.67 9.09
C ALA A 113 0.66 -17.47 8.25
N GLN A 114 0.24 -17.39 6.98
CA GLN A 114 0.53 -16.23 6.15
C GLN A 114 -0.30 -15.01 6.54
N LEU A 115 -1.57 -15.20 6.93
CA LEU A 115 -2.37 -14.11 7.48
C LEU A 115 -1.73 -13.56 8.75
N ASP A 116 -1.34 -14.43 9.69
CA ASP A 116 -0.64 -14.03 10.91
C ASP A 116 0.66 -13.28 10.61
N ALA A 117 1.43 -13.72 9.60
CA ALA A 117 2.63 -13.02 9.16
C ALA A 117 2.34 -11.64 8.53
N MET A 118 1.24 -11.49 7.79
CA MET A 118 0.82 -10.18 7.26
C MET A 118 0.43 -9.22 8.38
N LEU A 119 -0.27 -9.70 9.41
CA LEU A 119 -0.63 -8.91 10.59
C LEU A 119 0.62 -8.48 11.37
N ALA A 120 1.58 -9.39 11.56
CA ALA A 120 2.86 -9.05 12.20
C ALA A 120 3.62 -7.95 11.44
N LEU A 121 3.74 -8.08 10.11
CA LEU A 121 4.37 -7.05 9.28
C LEU A 121 3.63 -5.71 9.30
N PHE A 122 2.30 -5.76 9.36
CA PHE A 122 1.49 -4.55 9.51
C PHE A 122 1.78 -3.85 10.84
N HIS A 123 1.81 -4.60 11.96
CA HIS A 123 2.14 -4.03 13.26
C HIS A 123 3.57 -3.48 13.31
N ASP A 124 4.55 -4.18 12.75
CA ASP A 124 5.93 -3.67 12.65
C ASP A 124 5.99 -2.35 11.87
N ALA A 125 5.15 -2.19 10.83
CA ALA A 125 5.06 -0.96 10.05
C ALA A 125 4.36 0.18 10.81
N MET A 126 3.31 -0.13 11.57
CA MET A 126 2.65 0.83 12.47
C MET A 126 3.62 1.33 13.55
N ASP A 127 4.36 0.42 14.19
CA ASP A 127 5.42 0.76 15.17
C ASP A 127 6.58 1.55 14.54
N ALA A 128 6.78 1.42 13.23
CA ALA A 128 7.74 2.22 12.47
C ALA A 128 7.27 3.64 12.18
N GLY A 129 5.97 3.93 12.27
CA GLY A 129 5.38 5.24 12.00
C GLY A 129 4.42 5.29 10.81
N ALA A 130 3.95 4.13 10.31
CA ALA A 130 2.79 4.13 9.42
C ALA A 130 1.54 4.68 10.14
N TRP A 131 0.64 5.32 9.40
CA TRP A 131 -0.56 5.94 10.00
C TRP A 131 -1.86 5.21 9.67
N GLY A 132 -1.80 4.03 9.06
CA GLY A 132 -2.99 3.27 8.70
C GLY A 132 -2.74 2.21 7.63
N LEU A 133 -3.85 1.71 7.08
CA LEU A 133 -3.88 0.70 6.03
C LEU A 133 -4.70 1.20 4.84
N SER A 134 -4.21 0.95 3.63
CA SER A 134 -5.00 1.08 2.41
C SER A 134 -5.20 -0.27 1.72
N THR A 135 -6.35 -0.45 1.09
CA THR A 135 -6.70 -1.66 0.32
C THR A 135 -7.58 -1.34 -0.88
N THR A 136 -7.58 -2.22 -1.87
CA THR A 136 -8.49 -2.11 -3.02
C THR A 136 -9.01 -3.44 -3.51
N GLN A 137 -10.29 -3.45 -3.88
CA GLN A 137 -11.02 -4.46 -4.65
C GLN A 137 -11.58 -3.88 -5.97
N SER A 138 -11.22 -2.65 -6.35
CA SER A 138 -11.72 -2.01 -7.58
C SER A 138 -11.36 -2.79 -8.84
N SER A 139 -12.30 -2.91 -9.78
CA SER A 139 -12.10 -3.59 -11.05
C SER A 139 -11.09 -2.90 -11.97
N THR A 140 -10.86 -1.60 -11.79
CA THR A 140 -9.90 -0.80 -12.57
C THR A 140 -8.45 -0.98 -12.15
N HIS A 141 -8.20 -1.63 -11.01
CA HIS A 141 -6.85 -1.81 -10.48
C HIS A 141 -6.25 -3.13 -10.97
N SER A 142 -5.35 -3.04 -11.95
CA SER A 142 -4.59 -4.16 -12.50
C SER A 142 -3.09 -3.93 -12.33
N ASP A 143 -2.33 -5.00 -12.15
CA ASP A 143 -0.88 -4.98 -12.02
C ASP A 143 -0.16 -4.76 -13.37
N GLY A 144 1.17 -4.80 -13.34
CA GLY A 144 2.01 -4.58 -14.53
C GLY A 144 1.79 -5.58 -15.67
N ASP A 145 1.28 -6.78 -15.37
CA ASP A 145 1.01 -7.85 -16.33
C ASP A 145 -0.46 -7.83 -16.81
N GLY A 146 -1.28 -6.96 -16.22
CA GLY A 146 -2.69 -6.79 -16.56
C GLY A 146 -3.64 -7.63 -15.71
N GLU A 147 -3.11 -8.41 -14.77
CA GLU A 147 -3.90 -9.20 -13.82
C GLU A 147 -4.46 -8.31 -12.70
N PRO A 148 -5.51 -8.72 -11.99
CA PRO A 148 -5.97 -8.00 -10.80
C PRO A 148 -4.84 -7.84 -9.76
N VAL A 149 -4.69 -6.64 -9.19
CA VAL A 149 -3.72 -6.43 -8.11
C VAL A 149 -4.00 -7.34 -6.91
N ALA A 150 -2.94 -7.71 -6.18
CA ALA A 150 -2.99 -8.71 -5.10
C ALA A 150 -4.17 -8.53 -4.11
N SER A 151 -4.44 -7.30 -3.64
CA SER A 151 -5.52 -7.05 -2.67
C SER A 151 -6.92 -7.32 -3.21
N ARG A 152 -7.13 -7.33 -4.54
CA ARG A 152 -8.44 -7.65 -5.15
C ARG A 152 -8.86 -9.10 -4.92
N HIS A 153 -7.92 -9.96 -4.55
CA HIS A 153 -8.19 -11.35 -4.23
C HIS A 153 -8.49 -11.57 -2.75
N ALA A 154 -8.34 -10.56 -1.90
CA ALA A 154 -8.63 -10.70 -0.48
C ALA A 154 -10.10 -11.00 -0.24
N ARG A 155 -10.37 -11.91 0.70
CA ARG A 155 -11.73 -12.22 1.16
C ARG A 155 -12.10 -11.32 2.34
N PRO A 156 -13.41 -11.19 2.67
CA PRO A 156 -13.85 -10.38 3.80
C PRO A 156 -13.12 -10.70 5.11
N GLU A 157 -12.81 -11.97 5.39
CA GLU A 157 -12.15 -12.35 6.65
C GLU A 157 -10.76 -11.75 6.80
N GLU A 158 -10.01 -11.64 5.69
CA GLU A 158 -8.68 -11.03 5.64
C GLU A 158 -8.78 -9.51 5.84
N LEU A 159 -9.75 -8.85 5.18
CA LEU A 159 -9.99 -7.42 5.36
C LEU A 159 -10.40 -7.07 6.79
N LEU A 160 -11.25 -7.89 7.41
CA LEU A 160 -11.67 -7.71 8.80
C LEU A 160 -10.54 -7.97 9.79
N ALA A 161 -9.65 -8.93 9.51
CA ALA A 161 -8.47 -9.17 10.34
C ALA A 161 -7.50 -7.97 10.32
N LEU A 162 -7.23 -7.42 9.13
CA LEU A 162 -6.42 -6.22 8.99
C LEU A 162 -7.10 -4.98 9.60
N SER A 163 -8.43 -4.87 9.50
CA SER A 163 -9.19 -3.77 10.11
C SER A 163 -9.11 -3.81 11.64
N ARG A 164 -9.25 -5.00 12.24
CA ARG A 164 -9.00 -5.21 13.69
C ARG A 164 -7.59 -4.75 14.08
N ALA A 165 -6.58 -5.18 13.32
CA ALA A 165 -5.20 -4.80 13.58
C ALA A 165 -4.98 -3.28 13.50
N VAL A 166 -5.69 -2.58 12.61
CA VAL A 166 -5.67 -1.11 12.54
C VAL A 166 -6.31 -0.47 13.78
N GLY A 167 -7.39 -1.05 14.30
CA GLY A 167 -8.07 -0.60 15.52
C GLY A 167 -7.28 -0.83 16.81
N GLU A 168 -6.24 -1.67 16.78
CA GLU A 168 -5.32 -1.88 17.91
C GLU A 168 -4.29 -0.74 18.08
N HIS A 169 -4.23 0.20 17.14
CA HIS A 169 -3.32 1.34 17.13
C HIS A 169 -4.09 2.66 17.27
N GLU A 170 -3.52 3.65 17.98
CA GLU A 170 -4.17 4.95 18.17
C GLU A 170 -4.00 5.88 16.95
N GLY A 171 -5.05 6.64 16.62
CA GLY A 171 -4.96 7.71 15.62
C GLY A 171 -4.77 7.23 14.18
N THR A 172 -5.41 6.13 13.81
CA THR A 172 -5.21 5.45 12.52
C THR A 172 -6.29 5.74 11.48
N GLN A 173 -6.01 5.35 10.23
CA GLN A 173 -6.93 5.40 9.11
C GLN A 173 -7.08 4.04 8.43
N LEU A 174 -8.30 3.75 8.01
CA LEU A 174 -8.61 2.71 7.02
C LEU A 174 -9.01 3.36 5.71
N GLU A 175 -8.38 2.96 4.62
CA GLU A 175 -8.81 3.29 3.27
C GLU A 175 -9.16 2.00 2.53
N ALA A 176 -10.39 1.92 2.00
CA ALA A 176 -10.83 0.78 1.22
C ALA A 176 -11.57 1.24 -0.04
N ILE A 177 -11.08 0.79 -1.19
CA ILE A 177 -11.69 1.07 -2.49
C ILE A 177 -12.37 -0.21 -2.99
N VAL A 178 -13.69 -0.18 -3.18
CA VAL A 178 -14.49 -1.31 -3.70
C VAL A 178 -15.08 -0.97 -5.08
N GLY A 179 -15.73 -1.92 -5.74
CA GLY A 179 -16.25 -1.72 -7.10
C GLY A 179 -17.25 -0.57 -7.21
N GLY A 180 -18.09 -0.40 -6.19
CA GLY A 180 -19.08 0.67 -6.11
C GLY A 180 -18.53 2.09 -6.08
N CYS A 181 -17.22 2.29 -5.86
CA CYS A 181 -16.62 3.62 -5.87
C CYS A 181 -16.67 4.32 -7.25
N LEU A 182 -16.85 3.54 -8.32
CA LEU A 182 -16.92 4.03 -9.70
C LEU A 182 -18.34 4.35 -10.17
N ASP A 183 -19.35 3.92 -9.41
CA ASP A 183 -20.76 4.12 -9.73
C ASP A 183 -21.59 4.21 -8.45
N GLN A 184 -22.02 3.07 -7.91
CA GLN A 184 -22.84 2.99 -6.71
C GLN A 184 -22.41 1.82 -5.83
N PHE A 185 -22.29 2.06 -4.52
CA PHE A 185 -22.05 1.01 -3.53
C PHE A 185 -23.21 0.04 -3.42
N SER A 186 -22.91 -1.26 -3.45
CA SER A 186 -23.89 -2.31 -3.15
C SER A 186 -24.15 -2.42 -1.65
N ASP A 187 -25.28 -3.05 -1.27
CA ASP A 187 -25.56 -3.33 0.15
C ASP A 187 -24.45 -4.18 0.78
N GLU A 188 -23.89 -5.15 0.03
CA GLU A 188 -22.77 -5.99 0.50
C GLU A 188 -21.49 -5.18 0.75
N GLU A 189 -21.20 -4.19 -0.10
CA GLU A 189 -20.06 -3.30 0.08
C GLU A 189 -20.25 -2.36 1.28
N ILE A 190 -21.47 -1.87 1.49
CA ILE A 190 -21.83 -1.05 2.65
C ILE A 190 -21.69 -1.88 3.94
N ASP A 191 -22.25 -3.09 3.97
CA ASP A 191 -22.16 -3.99 5.11
C ASP A 191 -20.69 -4.33 5.42
N LEU A 192 -19.88 -4.62 4.39
CA LEU A 192 -18.44 -4.82 4.55
C LEU A 192 -17.75 -3.60 5.19
N PHE A 193 -18.06 -2.37 4.74
CA PHE A 193 -17.49 -1.16 5.34
C PHE A 193 -17.94 -0.93 6.77
N VAL A 194 -19.19 -1.26 7.11
CA VAL A 194 -19.68 -1.21 8.49
C VAL A 194 -18.90 -2.20 9.35
N ASP A 195 -18.73 -3.45 8.90
CA ASP A 195 -18.00 -4.48 9.62
C ASP A 195 -16.51 -4.12 9.76
N MET A 196 -15.88 -3.57 8.72
CA MET A 196 -14.49 -3.08 8.78
C MET A 196 -14.33 -1.92 9.77
N THR A 197 -15.32 -1.05 9.90
CA THR A 197 -15.27 0.08 10.84
C THR A 197 -15.54 -0.35 12.28
N ALA A 198 -16.34 -1.41 12.48
CA ALA A 198 -16.73 -1.93 13.79
C ALA A 198 -15.75 -2.95 14.38
N ALA A 199 -14.91 -3.54 13.51
CA ALA A 199 -13.84 -4.48 13.83
C ALA A 199 -12.81 -3.88 14.80
#